data_AF-A0A0Q7SMR8-F1
#
_entry.id   AF-A0A0Q7SMR8-F1
#
_cell.length_a   1.000
_cell.length_b   1.000
_cell.length_c   1.000
_cell.angle_alpha   90.00
_cell.angle_beta   90.00
_cell.angle_gamma   90.00
#
_symmetry.space_group_name_H-M   'P 1'
#
loop_
_entity.id
_entity.type
_entity.pdbx_description
1 polymer ?
#
loop_
_entity_poly.entity_id
_entity_poly.type
_entity_poly.pdbx_seq_one_letter_code
_entity_poly.pdbx_strand_id
1 'polypeptide(L)'
;MKTSAIVAAIGVGVLATALAKPTGLPAGWMQTGDAQTCEGQVVSVKSAPSANVFSLDCKPGTAGFSTLMQQVAATDYAGKRVRLSAQLRADQLAAWGGLWMRADSGQKPTAFDNMYDRPLRGSFGWQQAEVVLDIPADATALSFGFLLNGAGQLQATQFRLEVVSNAVAPTGGTGAPVLPRQPSHLTPP
;
A
#
# COMPACT_ATOMS: atom_id res chain seq x y z
N MET A 1 -7.30 -0.24 -27.40
CA MET A 1 -7.84 0.06 -26.05
C MET A 1 -6.72 0.64 -25.21
N LYS A 2 -6.76 1.94 -24.89
CA LYS A 2 -5.79 2.57 -23.99
C LYS A 2 -6.24 2.24 -22.56
N THR A 3 -5.55 1.33 -21.89
CA THR A 3 -5.73 1.08 -20.46
C THR A 3 -5.19 2.30 -19.72
N SER A 4 -6.05 3.27 -19.43
CA SER A 4 -5.74 4.32 -18.46
C SER A 4 -5.50 3.62 -17.12
N ALA A 5 -4.25 3.63 -16.66
CA ALA A 5 -3.90 3.21 -15.31
C ALA A 5 -4.59 4.18 -14.34
N ILE A 6 -5.71 3.74 -13.78
CA ILE A 6 -6.31 4.43 -12.65
C ILE A 6 -5.35 4.17 -11.48
N VAL A 7 -4.49 5.15 -11.21
CA VAL A 7 -3.85 5.28 -9.91
C VAL A 7 -5.02 5.45 -8.94
N ALA A 8 -5.41 4.37 -8.27
CA ALA A 8 -6.35 4.44 -7.16
C ALA A 8 -5.64 5.27 -6.09
N ALA A 9 -5.92 6.57 -6.08
CA ALA A 9 -5.48 7.45 -5.01
C ALA A 9 -6.15 6.93 -3.75
N ILE A 10 -5.36 6.32 -2.86
CA ILE A 10 -5.83 5.88 -1.54
C ILE A 10 -6.14 7.14 -0.75
N GLY A 11 -7.31 7.75 -0.96
CA GLY A 11 -7.71 8.97 -0.27
C GLY A 11 -7.86 8.67 1.22
N VAL A 12 -6.94 9.17 2.04
CA VAL A 12 -7.14 9.20 3.50
C VAL A 12 -7.88 10.50 3.77
N GLY A 13 -9.21 10.44 3.77
CA GLY A 13 -10.04 11.55 4.24
C GLY A 13 -9.82 11.76 5.75
N VAL A 14 -9.88 13.02 6.18
CA VAL A 14 -9.92 13.37 7.61
C VAL A 14 -11.05 12.58 8.27
N LEU A 15 -10.73 11.89 9.37
CA LEU A 15 -11.64 11.01 10.10
C LEU A 15 -12.98 11.70 10.40
N ALA A 16 -14.03 11.35 9.66
CA ALA A 16 -15.40 11.54 10.11
C ALA A 16 -15.73 10.40 11.08
N THR A 17 -16.10 10.74 12.30
CA THR A 17 -16.51 9.79 13.34
C THR A 17 -17.86 9.17 13.00
N ALA A 18 -17.87 8.22 12.06
CA ALA A 18 -18.93 7.23 11.98
C ALA A 18 -18.65 6.15 13.02
N LEU A 19 -19.68 5.71 13.76
CA LEU A 19 -19.59 4.60 14.70
C LEU A 19 -19.20 3.33 13.93
N ALA A 20 -17.90 3.05 13.86
CA ALA A 20 -17.37 1.84 13.26
C ALA A 20 -17.72 0.64 14.15
N LYS A 21 -18.19 -0.45 13.54
CA LYS A 21 -18.20 -1.76 14.21
C LYS A 21 -16.77 -2.04 14.70
N PRO A 22 -16.55 -2.55 15.91
CA PRO A 22 -15.21 -2.89 16.38
C PRO A 22 -14.62 -3.94 15.42
N THR A 23 -13.66 -3.55 14.60
CA THR A 23 -13.04 -4.38 13.56
C THR A 23 -12.06 -5.41 14.14
N GLY A 24 -11.92 -5.49 15.46
CA GLY A 24 -10.93 -6.34 16.13
C GLY A 24 -9.48 -5.98 15.80
N LEU A 25 -9.24 -4.83 15.15
CA LEU A 25 -7.91 -4.35 14.83
C LEU A 25 -7.24 -3.72 16.06
N PRO A 26 -5.93 -3.92 16.26
CA PRO A 26 -5.18 -3.29 17.33
C PRO A 26 -5.13 -1.77 17.14
N ALA A 27 -4.91 -1.04 18.24
CA ALA A 27 -4.80 0.42 18.21
C ALA A 27 -3.78 0.91 17.18
N GLY A 28 -4.12 1.98 16.45
CA GLY A 28 -3.30 2.56 15.38
C GLY A 28 -3.52 1.91 14.01
N TRP A 29 -4.14 0.73 13.93
CA TRP A 29 -4.54 0.12 12.66
C TRP A 29 -5.97 0.50 12.29
N MET A 30 -6.18 0.73 11.01
CA MET A 30 -7.50 1.03 10.45
C MET A 30 -7.70 0.33 9.11
N GLN A 31 -8.97 0.08 8.79
CA GLN A 31 -9.38 -0.38 7.47
C GLN A 31 -9.95 0.80 6.67
N THR A 32 -9.48 0.98 5.44
CA THR A 32 -10.01 1.98 4.49
C THR A 32 -10.14 1.37 3.08
N GLY A 33 -10.64 2.15 2.12
CA GLY A 33 -10.87 1.73 0.73
C GLY A 33 -12.33 1.89 0.29
N ASP A 34 -12.58 1.66 -1.00
CA ASP A 34 -13.90 1.79 -1.61
C ASP A 34 -14.66 0.46 -1.72
N ALA A 35 -13.98 -0.68 -1.52
CA ALA A 35 -14.60 -2.00 -1.52
C ALA A 35 -15.53 -2.20 -0.31
N GLN A 36 -16.80 -2.52 -0.59
CA GLN A 36 -17.85 -2.63 0.43
C GLN A 36 -17.95 -4.01 1.11
N THR A 37 -17.36 -5.02 0.50
CA THR A 37 -17.52 -6.45 0.86
C THR A 37 -16.21 -7.09 1.34
N CYS A 38 -15.32 -6.27 1.91
CA CYS A 38 -14.07 -6.71 2.52
C CYS A 38 -14.12 -6.58 4.04
N GLU A 39 -13.60 -7.59 4.74
CA GLU A 39 -13.50 -7.61 6.19
C GLU A 39 -12.04 -7.78 6.61
N GLY A 40 -11.54 -6.80 7.37
CA GLY A 40 -10.20 -6.81 7.95
C GLY A 40 -10.24 -7.17 9.43
N GLN A 41 -9.35 -8.08 9.85
CA GLN A 41 -9.30 -8.60 11.22
C GLN A 41 -7.90 -9.12 11.57
N VAL A 42 -7.69 -9.43 12.85
CA VAL A 42 -6.53 -10.21 13.32
C VAL A 42 -6.96 -11.64 13.60
N VAL A 43 -6.23 -12.60 13.05
CA VAL A 43 -6.49 -14.04 13.23
C VAL A 43 -5.23 -14.78 13.65
N SER A 44 -5.39 -15.93 14.30
CA SER A 44 -4.28 -16.83 14.61
C SER A 44 -4.14 -17.90 13.53
N VAL A 45 -2.95 -18.01 12.92
CA VAL A 45 -2.67 -18.98 11.85
C VAL A 45 -1.46 -19.81 12.24
N LYS A 46 -1.67 -21.12 12.46
CA LYS A 46 -0.64 -22.03 12.99
C LYS A 46 0.62 -22.12 12.12
N SER A 47 0.50 -21.99 10.80
CA SER A 47 1.60 -22.03 9.84
C SER A 47 2.19 -20.66 9.51
N ALA A 48 1.76 -19.60 10.21
CA ALA A 48 2.25 -18.26 9.95
C ALA A 48 3.60 -17.97 10.63
N PRO A 49 4.40 -17.05 10.06
CA PRO A 49 5.64 -16.58 10.67
C PRO A 49 5.46 -15.94 12.07
N SER A 50 4.23 -15.55 12.42
CA SER A 50 3.87 -15.01 13.74
C SER A 50 2.57 -15.64 14.21
N ALA A 51 2.37 -15.70 15.53
CA ALA A 51 1.14 -16.25 16.12
C ALA A 51 -0.14 -15.52 15.65
N ASN A 52 -0.05 -14.20 15.46
CA ASN A 52 -1.14 -13.35 15.01
C ASN A 52 -0.80 -12.74 13.64
N VAL A 53 -1.79 -12.72 12.75
CA VAL A 53 -1.68 -12.16 11.41
C VAL A 53 -2.84 -11.22 11.13
N PHE A 54 -2.58 -10.15 10.38
CA PHE A 54 -3.64 -9.38 9.78
C PHE A 54 -4.21 -10.17 8.60
N SER A 55 -5.53 -10.20 8.48
CA SER A 55 -6.24 -10.85 7.38
C SER A 55 -7.24 -9.88 6.79
N LEU A 56 -7.17 -9.68 5.49
CA LEU A 56 -8.14 -8.93 4.70
C LEU A 56 -8.80 -9.91 3.74
N ASP A 57 -10.09 -10.19 3.96
CA ASP A 57 -10.89 -11.13 3.18
C ASP A 57 -12.00 -10.39 2.43
N CYS A 58 -11.97 -10.45 1.10
CA CYS A 58 -12.91 -9.80 0.20
C CYS A 58 -13.76 -10.83 -0.53
N LYS A 59 -15.09 -10.73 -0.39
CA LYS A 59 -16.03 -11.73 -0.93
C LYS A 59 -16.05 -11.78 -2.47
N PRO A 60 -16.48 -12.89 -3.09
CA PRO A 60 -16.69 -12.96 -4.54
C PRO A 60 -17.54 -11.80 -5.06
N GLY A 61 -17.17 -11.24 -6.21
CA GLY A 61 -17.86 -10.08 -6.79
C GLY A 61 -17.46 -8.72 -6.19
N THR A 62 -16.55 -8.68 -5.22
CA THR A 62 -16.01 -7.41 -4.69
C THR A 62 -15.40 -6.57 -5.82
N ALA A 63 -15.84 -5.32 -5.93
CA ALA A 63 -15.22 -4.29 -6.75
C ALA A 63 -14.52 -3.27 -5.86
N GLY A 64 -13.44 -2.67 -6.37
CA GLY A 64 -12.62 -1.73 -5.61
C GLY A 64 -11.53 -2.41 -4.80
N PHE A 65 -10.93 -1.64 -3.88
CA PHE A 65 -9.88 -2.11 -2.98
C PHE A 65 -10.26 -1.88 -1.53
N SER A 66 -9.65 -2.67 -0.65
CA SER A 66 -9.57 -2.39 0.78
C SER A 66 -8.13 -2.48 1.25
N THR A 67 -7.79 -1.78 2.31
CA THR A 67 -6.47 -1.80 2.92
C THR A 67 -6.57 -1.83 4.44
N LEU A 68 -5.67 -2.56 5.07
CA LEU A 68 -5.33 -2.38 6.48
C LEU A 68 -4.03 -1.61 6.55
N MET A 69 -4.04 -0.51 7.30
CA MET A 69 -2.94 0.45 7.32
C MET A 69 -2.76 1.12 8.69
N GLN A 70 -1.58 1.72 8.84
CA GLN A 70 -1.30 2.73 9.84
C GLN A 70 -0.97 4.07 9.17
N GLN A 71 -1.14 5.15 9.95
CA GLN A 71 -0.60 6.46 9.62
C GLN A 71 0.20 6.98 10.81
N VAL A 72 1.39 7.50 10.54
CA VAL A 72 2.32 8.02 11.55
C VAL A 72 2.86 9.39 11.12
N ALA A 73 3.34 10.17 12.09
CA ALA A 73 4.09 11.39 11.78
C ALA A 73 5.38 11.04 11.04
N ALA A 74 5.75 11.84 10.03
CA ALA A 74 6.94 11.60 9.23
C ALA A 74 8.25 12.09 9.89
N THR A 75 8.21 12.64 11.10
CA THR A 75 9.35 13.31 11.76
C THR A 75 10.65 12.49 11.74
N ASP A 76 10.58 11.19 12.00
CA ASP A 76 11.77 10.33 12.05
C ASP A 76 12.23 9.82 10.67
N TYR A 77 11.45 10.08 9.63
CA TYR A 77 11.58 9.50 8.29
C TYR A 77 11.78 10.55 7.18
N ALA A 78 11.37 11.80 7.42
CA ALA A 78 11.46 12.88 6.45
C ALA A 78 12.90 13.09 5.96
N GLY A 79 13.07 13.19 4.65
CA GLY A 79 14.38 13.35 4.00
C GLY A 79 15.22 12.07 3.93
N LYS A 80 14.66 10.91 4.26
CA LYS A 80 15.37 9.62 4.28
C LYS A 80 14.78 8.64 3.27
N ARG A 81 15.56 7.61 2.94
CA ARG A 81 15.05 6.43 2.23
C ARG A 81 14.47 5.45 3.23
N VAL A 82 13.24 5.02 2.99
CA VAL A 82 12.50 4.16 3.92
C VAL A 82 12.04 2.90 3.21
N ARG A 83 12.23 1.75 3.85
CA ARG A 83 11.73 0.45 3.45
C ARG A 83 10.57 0.04 4.36
N LEU A 84 9.45 -0.31 3.74
CA LEU A 84 8.40 -1.11 4.34
C LEU A 84 8.60 -2.57 3.89
N SER A 85 8.63 -3.51 4.82
CA SER A 85 8.63 -4.95 4.49
C SER A 85 7.65 -5.72 5.38
N ALA A 86 7.15 -6.84 4.87
CA ALA A 86 6.30 -7.78 5.60
C ALA A 86 6.28 -9.16 4.94
N GLN A 87 5.87 -10.17 5.71
CA GLN A 87 5.52 -11.49 5.20
C GLN A 87 4.07 -11.49 4.73
N LEU A 88 3.84 -11.90 3.49
CA LEU A 88 2.52 -11.97 2.86
C LEU A 88 2.18 -13.41 2.47
N ARG A 89 0.92 -13.76 2.62
CA ARG A 89 0.32 -15.00 2.10
C ARG A 89 -1.01 -14.64 1.45
N ALA A 90 -1.33 -15.27 0.33
CA ALA A 90 -2.61 -15.04 -0.32
C ALA A 90 -3.31 -16.32 -0.72
N ASP A 91 -4.64 -16.22 -0.77
CA ASP A 91 -5.51 -17.23 -1.31
C ASP A 91 -6.48 -16.60 -2.33
N GLN A 92 -6.38 -17.06 -3.58
CA GLN A 92 -7.26 -16.73 -4.69
C GLN A 92 -7.49 -15.23 -4.92
N LEU A 93 -6.42 -14.43 -4.99
CA LEU A 93 -6.57 -13.02 -5.38
C LEU A 93 -7.08 -12.91 -6.81
N ALA A 94 -8.31 -12.42 -6.97
CA ALA A 94 -8.98 -12.31 -8.26
C ALA A 94 -8.39 -11.21 -9.15
N ALA A 95 -7.94 -10.09 -8.56
CA ALA A 95 -7.25 -9.03 -9.30
C ALA A 95 -5.79 -8.91 -8.85
N TRP A 96 -5.52 -8.29 -7.70
CA TRP A 96 -4.18 -8.15 -7.16
C TRP A 96 -4.14 -7.67 -5.70
N GLY A 97 -3.01 -7.85 -5.05
CA GLY A 97 -2.71 -7.22 -3.75
C GLY A 97 -1.23 -6.96 -3.58
N GLY A 98 -0.87 -6.34 -2.46
CA GLY A 98 0.53 -6.01 -2.17
C GLY A 98 0.67 -5.09 -0.97
N LEU A 99 1.93 -4.72 -0.69
CA LEU A 99 2.25 -3.64 0.23
C LEU A 99 2.07 -2.28 -0.45
N TRP A 100 1.91 -1.25 0.37
CA TRP A 100 1.96 0.13 -0.09
C TRP A 100 2.51 1.07 0.97
N MET A 101 3.09 2.17 0.49
CA MET A 101 3.56 3.26 1.32
C MET A 101 3.34 4.59 0.60
N ARG A 102 3.03 5.63 1.37
CA ARG A 102 2.82 6.99 0.89
C ARG A 102 3.42 7.98 1.88
N ALA A 103 4.04 9.03 1.35
CA ALA A 103 4.37 10.23 2.10
C ALA A 103 3.45 11.37 1.68
N ASP A 104 2.99 12.14 2.67
CA ASP A 104 2.16 13.32 2.49
C ASP A 104 2.88 14.56 3.05
N SER A 105 2.98 15.63 2.25
CA SER A 105 3.43 16.96 2.69
C SER A 105 2.18 17.85 2.86
N GLY A 106 1.72 18.01 4.09
CA GLY A 106 0.39 18.55 4.38
C GLY A 106 -0.72 17.61 3.88
N GLN A 107 -1.60 18.12 3.02
CA GLN A 107 -2.70 17.34 2.41
C GLN A 107 -2.34 16.74 1.04
N LYS A 108 -1.09 16.92 0.59
CA LYS A 108 -0.65 16.50 -0.74
C LYS A 108 0.20 15.23 -0.65
N PRO A 109 -0.19 14.14 -1.35
CA PRO A 109 0.70 13.02 -1.60
C PRO A 109 1.93 13.45 -2.38
N THR A 110 3.13 13.16 -1.86
CA THR A 110 4.41 13.57 -2.45
C THR A 110 5.34 12.42 -2.78
N ALA A 111 5.14 11.23 -2.19
CA ALA A 111 5.74 9.98 -2.63
C ALA A 111 4.75 8.83 -2.47
N PHE A 112 4.72 7.87 -3.39
CA PHE A 112 3.76 6.77 -3.38
C PHE A 112 4.28 5.56 -4.13
N ASP A 113 4.10 4.37 -3.55
CA ASP A 113 4.28 3.08 -4.19
C ASP A 113 3.30 2.09 -3.55
N ASN A 114 2.55 1.39 -4.39
CA ASN A 114 1.54 0.42 -3.97
C ASN A 114 1.72 -0.95 -4.66
N MET A 115 2.89 -1.22 -5.22
CA MET A 115 3.19 -2.43 -5.98
C MET A 115 2.31 -2.68 -7.22
N TYR A 116 1.56 -1.69 -7.71
CA TYR A 116 0.67 -1.90 -8.87
C TYR A 116 1.41 -2.31 -10.16
N ASP A 117 2.67 -1.89 -10.30
CA ASP A 117 3.57 -2.25 -11.40
C ASP A 117 4.24 -3.62 -11.23
N ARG A 118 4.26 -4.15 -10.00
CA ARG A 118 4.77 -5.49 -9.63
C ARG A 118 3.77 -6.27 -8.75
N PRO A 119 2.50 -6.40 -9.19
CA PRO A 119 1.41 -6.81 -8.32
C PRO A 119 1.47 -8.31 -8.00
N LEU A 120 1.08 -8.68 -6.77
CA LEU A 120 0.91 -10.08 -6.37
C LEU A 120 -0.47 -10.58 -6.78
N ARG A 121 -0.56 -11.82 -7.27
CA ARG A 121 -1.79 -12.41 -7.82
C ARG A 121 -1.95 -13.89 -7.46
N GLY A 122 -3.17 -14.40 -7.57
CA GLY A 122 -3.48 -15.81 -7.35
C GLY A 122 -3.28 -16.24 -5.89
N SER A 123 -2.90 -17.50 -5.68
CA SER A 123 -2.58 -18.06 -4.36
C SER A 123 -1.08 -18.24 -4.20
N PHE A 124 -0.55 -17.95 -3.01
CA PHE A 124 0.85 -18.19 -2.67
C PHE A 124 1.03 -18.35 -1.16
N GLY A 125 2.04 -19.13 -0.76
CA GLY A 125 2.45 -19.29 0.63
C GLY A 125 3.16 -18.04 1.18
N TRP A 126 3.54 -18.09 2.46
CA TRP A 126 4.27 -16.99 3.10
C TRP A 126 5.55 -16.64 2.34
N GLN A 127 5.64 -15.40 1.88
CA GLN A 127 6.80 -14.83 1.22
C GLN A 127 6.98 -13.36 1.61
N GLN A 128 8.21 -12.86 1.56
CA GLN A 128 8.49 -11.47 1.88
C GLN A 128 8.16 -10.57 0.67
N ALA A 129 7.53 -9.43 0.94
CA ALA A 129 7.39 -8.33 -0.01
C ALA A 129 7.98 -7.04 0.60
N GLU A 130 8.39 -6.10 -0.27
CA GLU A 130 8.88 -4.79 0.17
C GLU A 130 8.51 -3.64 -0.76
N VAL A 131 8.43 -2.46 -0.15
CA VAL A 131 8.32 -1.15 -0.80
C VAL A 131 9.42 -0.25 -0.24
N VAL A 132 10.20 0.39 -1.10
CA VAL A 132 11.26 1.34 -0.75
C VAL A 132 10.95 2.67 -1.42
N LEU A 133 10.80 3.73 -0.62
CA LEU A 133 10.53 5.10 -1.08
C LEU A 133 11.54 6.09 -0.52
N ASP A 134 11.88 7.08 -1.34
CA ASP A 134 12.50 8.31 -0.87
C ASP A 134 11.41 9.21 -0.28
N ILE A 135 11.55 9.55 1.01
CA ILE A 135 10.58 10.37 1.72
C ILE A 135 11.01 11.85 1.61
N PRO A 136 10.16 12.73 1.05
CA PRO A 136 10.46 14.16 0.96
C PRO A 136 10.81 14.77 2.33
N ALA A 137 11.73 15.74 2.34
CA ALA A 137 12.16 16.39 3.58
C ALA A 137 11.04 17.23 4.25
N ASP A 138 10.04 17.65 3.48
CA ASP A 138 8.86 18.37 3.95
C ASP A 138 7.66 17.45 4.25
N ALA A 139 7.85 16.13 4.20
CA ALA A 139 6.80 15.19 4.51
C ALA A 139 6.36 15.35 5.98
N THR A 140 5.05 15.37 6.20
CA THR A 140 4.43 15.51 7.52
C THR A 140 3.82 14.20 8.01
N ALA A 141 3.40 13.32 7.10
CA ALA A 141 2.82 12.03 7.46
C ALA A 141 3.33 10.91 6.54
N LEU A 142 3.41 9.71 7.10
CA LEU A 142 3.56 8.46 6.36
C LEU A 142 2.32 7.60 6.56
N SER A 143 1.77 7.07 5.47
CA SER A 143 0.72 6.07 5.47
C SER A 143 1.24 4.80 4.81
N PHE A 144 1.02 3.66 5.45
CA PHE A 144 1.57 2.40 4.96
C PHE A 144 0.75 1.20 5.43
N GLY A 145 0.83 0.11 4.69
CA GLY A 145 0.15 -1.13 5.03
C GLY A 145 0.15 -2.12 3.89
N PHE A 146 -0.93 -2.89 3.79
CA PHE A 146 -1.17 -3.81 2.68
C PHE A 146 -2.58 -3.66 2.16
N LEU A 147 -2.78 -3.91 0.88
CA LEU A 147 -4.06 -3.74 0.20
C LEU A 147 -4.42 -4.98 -0.61
N LEU A 148 -5.73 -5.17 -0.77
CA LEU A 148 -6.33 -6.14 -1.67
C LEU A 148 -7.31 -5.42 -2.59
N ASN A 149 -7.14 -5.60 -3.90
CA ASN A 149 -8.08 -5.17 -4.93
C ASN A 149 -8.84 -6.39 -5.47
N GLY A 150 -10.16 -6.31 -5.48
CA GLY A 150 -11.04 -7.41 -5.87
C GLY A 150 -11.20 -8.49 -4.79
N ALA A 151 -11.80 -9.61 -5.19
CA ALA A 151 -12.06 -10.75 -4.31
C ALA A 151 -10.78 -11.54 -3.96
N GLY A 152 -10.83 -12.29 -2.86
CA GLY A 152 -9.75 -13.15 -2.38
C GLY A 152 -9.38 -12.85 -0.93
N GLN A 153 -8.33 -13.49 -0.42
CA GLN A 153 -7.78 -13.22 0.91
C GLN A 153 -6.30 -12.89 0.82
N LEU A 154 -5.90 -11.78 1.44
CA LEU A 154 -4.51 -11.42 1.64
C LEU A 154 -4.23 -11.32 3.14
N GLN A 155 -3.16 -11.97 3.59
CA GLN A 155 -2.72 -11.96 4.97
C GLN A 155 -1.32 -11.37 5.07
N ALA A 156 -1.07 -10.65 6.16
CA ALA A 156 0.20 -9.98 6.38
C ALA A 156 0.65 -10.08 7.85
N THR A 157 1.95 -10.25 8.07
CA THR A 157 2.56 -10.21 9.40
C THR A 157 4.03 -9.78 9.32
N GLN A 158 4.66 -9.55 10.48
CA GLN A 158 6.06 -9.12 10.61
C GLN A 158 6.37 -7.84 9.82
N PHE A 159 5.49 -6.84 9.93
CA PHE A 159 5.74 -5.50 9.37
C PHE A 159 7.01 -4.90 9.99
N ARG A 160 7.88 -4.37 9.14
CA ARG A 160 9.01 -3.52 9.52
C ARG A 160 9.01 -2.27 8.66
N LEU A 161 9.15 -1.12 9.31
CA LEU A 161 9.35 0.18 8.69
C LEU A 161 10.73 0.68 9.11
N GLU A 162 11.63 0.83 8.15
CA GLU A 162 13.07 0.96 8.42
C GLU A 162 13.65 2.07 7.57
N VAL A 163 14.49 2.93 8.17
CA VAL A 163 15.38 3.80 7.39
C VAL A 163 16.50 2.94 6.81
N VAL A 164 16.68 3.01 5.49
CA VAL A 164 17.75 2.30 4.78
C VAL A 164 18.69 3.30 4.11
N SER A 165 19.89 2.85 3.77
CA SER A 165 20.85 3.69 3.06
C SER A 165 20.47 3.89 1.60
N ASN A 166 21.05 4.91 0.97
CA ASN A 166 20.84 5.19 -0.46
C ASN A 166 21.41 4.12 -1.41
N ALA A 167 22.11 3.10 -0.88
CA ALA A 167 22.55 1.94 -1.65
C ALA A 167 21.39 0.99 -2.00
N VAL A 168 20.28 1.02 -1.25
CA VAL A 168 19.06 0.27 -1.57
C VAL A 168 18.27 1.04 -2.61
N ALA A 169 17.97 0.44 -3.76
CA ALA A 169 17.18 1.09 -4.80
C ALA A 169 15.70 1.25 -4.38
N PRO A 170 15.04 2.37 -4.71
CA PRO A 170 13.59 2.50 -4.61
C PRO A 170 12.86 1.47 -5.48
N THR A 171 11.72 0.98 -5.02
CA THR A 171 11.00 -0.15 -5.67
C THR A 171 9.88 0.29 -6.62
N GLY A 172 9.37 1.50 -6.46
CA GLY A 172 8.37 2.11 -7.33
C GLY A 172 9.04 3.15 -8.22
N GLY A 173 8.65 3.20 -9.49
CA GLY A 173 9.31 4.00 -10.52
C GLY A 173 9.66 5.43 -10.10
N THR A 174 10.91 5.65 -9.72
CA THR A 174 11.54 6.98 -9.60
C THR A 174 11.86 7.61 -10.95
N GLY A 175 11.29 7.09 -12.03
CA GLY A 175 11.35 7.69 -13.34
C GLY A 175 10.08 8.46 -13.61
N ALA A 176 9.87 9.61 -12.96
CA ALA A 176 9.18 10.66 -13.72
C ALA A 176 9.96 10.74 -15.05
N PRO A 177 9.30 10.57 -16.21
CA PRO A 177 10.01 10.70 -17.47
C PRO A 177 10.76 12.02 -17.42
N VAL A 178 12.05 12.03 -17.76
CA VAL A 178 12.77 13.29 -17.94
C VAL A 178 12.06 13.97 -19.11
N LEU A 179 11.13 14.87 -18.78
CA LEU A 179 10.40 15.60 -19.80
C LEU A 179 11.40 16.49 -20.54
N PRO A 180 11.33 16.56 -21.87
CA PRO A 180 12.18 17.46 -22.61
C PRO A 180 11.91 18.90 -22.13
N ARG A 181 12.98 19.70 -21.99
CA ARG A 181 12.86 21.09 -21.53
C ARG A 181 12.06 21.99 -22.49
N GLN A 182 11.87 21.53 -23.72
CA GLN A 182 11.15 22.23 -24.78
C GLN A 182 10.34 21.26 -25.64
N PRO A 183 9.24 21.70 -26.27
CA PRO A 183 8.50 20.88 -27.22
C PRO A 183 9.36 20.55 -28.46
N SER A 184 9.13 19.38 -29.05
CA SER A 184 9.74 18.94 -30.32
C SER A 184 8.65 18.42 -31.25
N HIS A 185 8.92 18.36 -32.56
CA HIS A 185 7.98 17.87 -33.59
C HIS A 185 6.61 18.57 -33.57
N LEU A 186 6.60 19.90 -33.52
CA LEU A 186 5.39 20.73 -33.55
C LEU A 186 4.62 20.66 -34.89
N THR A 187 5.15 19.91 -35.87
CA THR A 187 4.52 19.66 -37.16
C THR A 187 4.68 18.17 -37.48
N PRO A 188 3.63 17.48 -37.99
CA PRO A 188 3.75 16.08 -38.39
C PRO A 188 4.78 15.89 -39.50
N PRO A 189 5.42 14.71 -39.59
CA PRO A 189 6.21 14.35 -40.77
C PRO A 189 5.35 14.22 -42.03
#